data_AF-A0A8J5PAZ7-F1
#
_entry.id   AF-A0A8J5PAZ7-F1
#
_cell.length_a   1.000
_cell.length_b   1.000
_cell.length_c   1.000
_cell.angle_alpha   90.00
_cell.angle_beta   90.00
_cell.angle_gamma   90.00
#
_symmetry.space_group_name_H-M   'P 1'
#
loop_
_entity.id
_entity.type
_entity.pdbx_description
1 polymer ?
#
loop_
_entity_poly.entity_id
_entity_poly.type
_entity_poly.pdbx_seq_one_letter_code
_entity_poly.pdbx_strand_id
1 'polypeptide(L)'
;MSFGTIWSLKPDLPGIREQWAKQREALLYMGSDPDTGLKKKEWAVEAGYEKNGGRIFISQSPQCMEVALRNFEGEIAEGAINTGFLTREQVDRFKVSWDKWEGTEGHELVCPATDMLCFKGLLASG
;
A
#
# COMPACT_ATOMS: atom_id res chain seq x y z
N MET A 1 6.26 -0.92 11.01
CA MET A 1 6.25 -1.05 9.54
C MET A 1 5.97 0.32 8.97
N SER A 2 6.75 0.78 7.98
CA SER A 2 6.52 2.07 7.32
C SER A 2 5.65 1.87 6.09
N PHE A 3 4.51 2.55 6.07
CA PHE A 3 3.70 2.74 4.86
C PHE A 3 4.58 3.35 3.76
N GLY A 4 4.44 2.87 2.52
CA GLY A 4 5.21 3.41 1.39
C GLY A 4 6.63 2.85 1.23
N THR A 5 6.97 1.76 1.90
CA THR A 5 8.26 1.07 1.65
C THR A 5 8.22 0.36 0.31
N ILE A 6 9.28 0.48 -0.48
CA ILE A 6 9.51 -0.29 -1.71
C ILE A 6 10.76 -1.14 -1.48
N TRP A 7 10.64 -2.46 -1.67
CA TRP A 7 11.78 -3.39 -1.62
C TRP A 7 12.56 -3.41 -2.94
N SER A 8 11.88 -3.30 -4.08
CA SER A 8 12.51 -3.23 -5.39
C SER A 8 11.69 -2.39 -6.35
N LEU A 9 12.35 -1.59 -7.19
CA LEU A 9 11.74 -0.87 -8.30
C LEU A 9 12.72 -0.90 -9.48
N LYS A 10 12.32 -1.52 -10.59
CA LYS A 10 13.13 -1.64 -11.81
C LYS A 10 12.26 -1.29 -13.04
N PRO A 11 12.69 -0.36 -13.91
CA PRO A 11 13.71 0.65 -13.63
C PRO A 11 13.29 1.57 -12.48
N ASP A 12 14.26 2.08 -11.70
CA ASP A 12 14.00 3.05 -10.63
C ASP A 12 13.73 4.43 -11.24
N LEU A 13 12.46 4.71 -11.51
CA LEU A 13 12.04 5.96 -12.15
C LEU A 13 11.59 6.99 -11.10
N PRO A 14 12.13 8.23 -11.15
CA PRO A 14 11.80 9.27 -10.17
C PRO A 14 10.32 9.59 -10.04
N GLY A 15 9.55 9.58 -11.14
CA GLY A 15 8.11 9.86 -11.08
C GLY A 15 7.32 8.79 -10.32
N ILE A 16 7.76 7.52 -10.37
CA ILE A 16 7.14 6.45 -9.55
C ILE A 16 7.45 6.69 -8.07
N ARG A 17 8.69 7.05 -7.73
CA ARG A 17 9.08 7.38 -6.35
C ARG A 17 8.32 8.59 -5.81
N GLU A 18 8.18 9.64 -6.62
CA GLU A 18 7.42 10.84 -6.28
C GLU A 18 5.94 10.51 -6.05
N GLN A 19 5.30 9.75 -6.96
CA GLN A 19 3.93 9.27 -6.76
C GLN A 19 3.81 8.41 -5.49
N TRP A 20 4.79 7.53 -5.23
CA TRP A 20 4.76 6.64 -4.08
C TRP A 20 4.77 7.42 -2.76
N ALA A 21 5.60 8.47 -2.69
CA ALA A 21 5.67 9.36 -1.53
C ALA A 21 4.32 10.06 -1.25
N LYS A 22 3.49 10.25 -2.28
CA LYS A 22 2.16 10.88 -2.17
C LYS A 22 1.05 9.93 -1.72
N GLN A 23 1.26 8.62 -1.72
CA GLN A 23 0.19 7.65 -1.41
C GLN A 23 -0.44 7.85 -0.03
N ARG A 24 0.36 8.21 0.98
CA ARG A 24 -0.15 8.43 2.33
C ARG A 24 -1.07 9.65 2.38
N GLU A 25 -0.59 10.76 1.82
CA GLU A 25 -1.36 12.01 1.76
C GLU A 25 -2.64 11.83 0.94
N ALA A 26 -2.58 11.05 -0.15
CA ALA A 26 -3.73 10.74 -0.98
C ALA A 26 -4.80 9.94 -0.23
N LEU A 27 -4.40 8.91 0.54
CA LEU A 27 -5.34 8.15 1.38
C LEU A 27 -6.04 9.05 2.40
N LEU A 28 -5.28 9.92 3.09
CA LEU A 28 -5.85 10.88 4.03
C LEU A 28 -6.81 11.84 3.35
N TYR A 29 -6.44 12.35 2.17
CA TYR A 29 -7.28 13.24 1.38
C TYR A 29 -8.60 12.58 0.95
N MET A 30 -8.57 11.29 0.62
CA MET A 30 -9.76 10.48 0.31
C MET A 30 -10.56 10.04 1.56
N GLY A 31 -10.21 10.53 2.75
CA GLY A 31 -10.89 10.19 4.01
C GLY A 31 -10.57 8.79 4.54
N SER A 32 -9.51 8.15 4.03
CA SER A 32 -9.02 6.86 4.53
C SER A 32 -8.00 7.04 5.66
N ASP A 33 -7.98 6.12 6.61
CA ASP A 33 -6.93 6.03 7.63
C ASP A 33 -5.79 5.11 7.13
N PRO A 34 -4.65 5.66 6.67
CA PRO A 34 -3.52 4.86 6.15
C PRO A 34 -2.87 3.95 7.21
N ASP A 35 -3.14 4.18 8.49
CA ASP A 35 -2.59 3.40 9.61
C ASP A 35 -3.53 2.26 10.06
N THR A 36 -4.70 2.12 9.41
CA THR A 36 -5.66 1.02 9.67
C THR A 36 -4.99 -0.36 9.68
N GLY A 37 -4.04 -0.59 8.77
CA GLY A 37 -3.29 -1.84 8.70
C GLY A 37 -2.48 -2.14 9.96
N LEU A 38 -1.97 -1.10 10.65
CA LEU A 38 -1.19 -1.22 11.87
C LEU A 38 -2.05 -1.59 13.09
N LYS A 39 -3.34 -1.25 13.06
CA LYS A 39 -4.31 -1.54 14.13
C LYS A 39 -4.82 -2.99 14.11
N LYS A 40 -4.64 -3.72 13.00
CA LYS A 40 -5.16 -5.09 12.84
C LYS A 40 -4.74 -6.05 13.96
N LYS A 41 -3.49 -5.96 14.44
CA LYS A 41 -3.02 -6.79 15.54
C LYS A 41 -3.75 -6.47 16.84
N GLU A 42 -3.86 -5.20 17.18
CA GLU A 42 -4.57 -4.72 18.37
C GLU A 42 -6.02 -5.21 18.36
N TRP A 43 -6.74 -5.02 17.26
CA TRP A 43 -8.11 -5.49 17.09
C TRP A 43 -8.24 -7.02 17.21
N ALA A 44 -7.28 -7.78 16.69
CA ALA A 44 -7.28 -9.23 16.85
C ALA A 44 -7.05 -9.66 18.31
N VAL A 45 -6.18 -8.95 19.05
CA VAL A 45 -5.97 -9.20 20.48
C VAL A 45 -7.25 -8.89 21.27
N GLU A 46 -7.88 -7.74 21.01
CA GLU A 46 -9.15 -7.33 21.64
C GLU A 46 -10.28 -8.34 21.36
N ALA A 47 -10.35 -8.86 20.13
CA ALA A 47 -11.29 -9.90 19.74
C ALA A 47 -11.00 -11.28 20.36
N GLY A 48 -9.91 -11.41 21.13
CA GLY A 48 -9.57 -12.59 21.92
C GLY A 48 -8.81 -13.67 21.16
N TYR A 49 -8.15 -13.34 20.05
CA TYR A 49 -7.38 -14.32 19.27
C TYR A 49 -6.13 -14.86 19.98
N GLU A 50 -5.69 -14.27 21.10
CA GLU A 50 -4.62 -14.82 21.96
C GLU A 50 -5.16 -15.49 23.24
N LYS A 51 -6.50 -15.58 23.40
CA LYS A 51 -7.12 -16.25 24.55
C LYS A 51 -7.24 -17.76 24.30
N ASN A 52 -7.25 -18.55 25.37
CA ASN A 52 -7.51 -19.99 25.37
C ASN A 52 -6.64 -20.79 24.37
N GLY A 53 -5.34 -20.46 24.28
CA GLY A 53 -4.41 -21.11 23.36
C GLY A 53 -4.48 -20.63 21.91
N GLY A 54 -5.27 -19.58 21.62
CA GLY A 54 -5.25 -18.88 20.35
C GLY A 54 -3.89 -18.22 20.07
N ARG A 55 -3.60 -17.95 18.79
CA ARG A 55 -2.31 -17.42 18.33
C ARG A 55 -2.49 -16.44 17.19
N ILE A 56 -1.67 -15.40 17.20
CA ILE A 56 -1.52 -14.45 16.10
C ILE A 56 -0.10 -14.59 15.54
N PHE A 57 0.01 -14.82 14.25
CA PHE A 57 1.29 -14.84 13.53
C PHE A 57 1.32 -13.64 12.58
N ILE A 58 2.44 -12.93 12.58
CA ILE A 58 2.69 -11.80 11.69
C ILE A 58 3.99 -12.05 10.96
N SER A 59 3.94 -11.98 9.65
CA SER A 59 5.10 -12.06 8.77
C SER A 59 5.05 -10.97 7.71
N GLN A 60 6.16 -10.80 7.00
CA GLN A 60 6.20 -9.99 5.80
C GLN A 60 6.51 -10.87 4.61
N SER A 61 5.80 -10.63 3.50
CA SER A 61 6.01 -11.29 2.23
C SER A 61 6.21 -10.25 1.13
N PRO A 62 6.92 -10.59 0.03
CA PRO A 62 7.02 -9.73 -1.12
C PRO A 62 5.68 -9.69 -1.86
N GLN A 63 5.11 -8.49 -2.00
CA GLN A 63 4.04 -8.23 -2.94
C GLN A 63 4.63 -7.67 -4.23
N CYS A 64 4.59 -8.46 -5.29
CA CYS A 64 4.97 -8.04 -6.62
C CYS A 64 3.78 -7.38 -7.32
N MET A 65 3.97 -6.18 -7.84
CA MET A 65 3.01 -5.51 -8.70
C MET A 65 3.36 -5.81 -10.15
N GLU A 66 2.43 -6.40 -10.89
CA GLU A 66 2.60 -6.77 -12.31
C GLU A 66 2.10 -5.68 -13.26
N VAL A 67 1.45 -4.63 -12.75
CA VAL A 67 0.84 -3.56 -13.54
C VAL A 67 1.19 -2.20 -12.96
N ALA A 68 1.22 -1.20 -13.83
CA ALA A 68 1.42 0.17 -13.42
C ALA A 68 0.29 0.66 -12.51
N LEU A 69 0.66 1.39 -11.45
CA LEU A 69 -0.31 1.91 -10.49
C LEU A 69 -0.82 3.28 -10.96
N ARG A 70 -1.97 3.26 -11.63
CA ARG A 70 -2.62 4.43 -12.26
C ARG A 70 -3.45 5.26 -11.28
N ASN A 71 -2.96 5.44 -10.05
CA ASN A 71 -3.70 6.08 -8.95
C ASN A 71 -4.01 7.56 -9.18
N PHE A 72 -3.35 8.21 -10.13
CA PHE A 72 -3.57 9.60 -10.53
C PHE A 72 -3.76 9.71 -12.05
N GLU A 73 -4.76 9.00 -12.57
CA GLU A 73 -5.23 9.14 -13.96
C GLU A 73 -6.73 9.48 -14.01
N GLY A 74 -7.19 9.99 -15.15
CA GLY A 74 -8.61 10.29 -15.38
C GLY A 74 -9.20 11.29 -14.39
N GLU A 75 -10.42 11.02 -13.92
CA GLU A 75 -11.15 11.91 -13.00
C GLU A 75 -10.43 12.10 -11.66
N ILE A 76 -9.68 11.09 -11.19
CA ILE A 76 -8.90 11.20 -9.95
C ILE A 76 -7.77 12.22 -10.12
N ALA A 77 -7.11 12.23 -11.28
CA ALA A 77 -6.07 13.22 -11.59
C ALA A 77 -6.65 14.63 -11.65
N GLU A 78 -7.76 14.84 -12.37
CA GLU A 78 -8.40 16.15 -12.46
C GLU A 78 -8.89 16.63 -11.09
N GLY A 79 -9.47 15.74 -10.29
CA GLY A 79 -9.85 16.03 -8.91
C GLY A 79 -8.66 16.50 -8.06
N ALA A 80 -7.55 15.76 -8.11
CA ALA A 80 -6.32 16.10 -7.38
C ALA A 80 -5.70 17.43 -7.83
N ILE A 81 -5.81 17.77 -9.13
CA ILE A 81 -5.33 19.04 -9.67
C ILE A 81 -6.23 20.20 -9.24
N ASN A 82 -7.55 20.03 -9.38
CA ASN A 82 -8.53 21.07 -9.05
C ASN A 82 -8.51 21.45 -7.57
N THR A 83 -8.10 20.53 -6.69
CA THR A 83 -8.00 20.78 -5.25
C THR A 83 -6.62 21.23 -4.81
N GLY A 84 -5.67 21.36 -5.76
CA GLY A 84 -4.29 21.76 -5.49
C GLY A 84 -3.44 20.69 -4.80
N PHE A 85 -3.92 19.45 -4.72
CA PHE A 85 -3.18 18.33 -4.13
C PHE A 85 -1.97 17.93 -5.01
N LEU A 86 -2.15 17.98 -6.33
CA LEU A 86 -1.09 17.74 -7.32
C LEU A 86 -1.09 18.86 -8.37
N THR A 87 0.07 19.13 -8.98
CA THR A 87 0.13 19.95 -10.19
C THR A 87 -0.07 19.11 -11.44
N ARG A 88 -0.44 19.77 -12.55
CA ARG A 88 -0.50 19.12 -13.88
C ARG A 88 0.83 18.46 -14.24
N GLU A 89 1.95 19.15 -14.01
CA GLU A 89 3.27 18.60 -14.34
C GLU A 89 3.61 17.36 -13.50
N GLN A 90 3.13 17.27 -12.25
CA GLN A 90 3.33 16.08 -11.42
C GLN A 90 2.59 14.88 -12.00
N VAL A 91 1.30 15.05 -12.32
CA VAL A 91 0.47 14.00 -12.94
C VAL A 91 1.08 13.51 -14.25
N ASP A 92 1.50 14.43 -15.12
CA ASP A 92 2.11 14.07 -16.40
C ASP A 92 3.42 13.29 -16.21
N ARG A 93 4.27 13.69 -15.26
CA ARG A 93 5.50 12.95 -14.93
C ARG A 93 5.22 11.56 -14.39
N PHE A 94 4.19 11.40 -13.57
CA PHE A 94 3.78 10.09 -13.04
C PHE A 94 3.37 9.17 -14.18
N LYS A 95 2.50 9.66 -15.07
CA LYS A 95 2.03 8.91 -16.24
C LYS A 95 3.19 8.45 -17.11
N VAL A 96 4.07 9.37 -17.51
CA VAL A 96 5.24 9.06 -18.34
C VAL A 96 6.14 8.01 -17.68
N SER A 97 6.33 8.10 -16.36
CA SER A 97 7.16 7.13 -15.64
C SER A 97 6.52 5.75 -15.63
N TRP A 98 5.22 5.65 -15.38
CA TRP A 98 4.51 4.38 -15.41
C TRP A 98 4.44 3.75 -16.80
N ASP A 99 4.17 4.55 -17.83
CA ASP A 99 4.16 4.07 -19.22
C ASP A 99 5.55 3.51 -19.61
N LYS A 100 6.62 4.21 -19.22
CA LYS A 100 7.99 3.73 -19.45
C LYS A 100 8.30 2.46 -18.66
N TRP A 101 7.91 2.40 -17.39
CA TRP A 101 8.14 1.24 -16.54
C TRP A 101 7.44 0.00 -17.11
N GLU A 102 6.16 0.11 -17.44
CA GLU A 102 5.35 -0.99 -17.99
C GLU A 102 5.86 -1.45 -19.36
N GLY A 103 6.36 -0.53 -20.19
CA GLY A 103 7.00 -0.84 -21.47
C GLY A 103 8.43 -1.40 -21.36
N THR A 104 9.02 -1.48 -20.17
CA THR A 104 10.39 -2.02 -19.98
C THR A 104 10.33 -3.52 -19.70
N GLU A 105 11.07 -4.33 -20.47
CA GLU A 105 11.22 -5.76 -20.18
C GLU A 105 11.89 -5.99 -18.82
N GLY A 106 11.35 -6.92 -18.03
CA GLY A 106 11.87 -7.21 -16.69
C GLY A 106 11.59 -6.11 -15.67
N HIS A 107 10.59 -5.25 -15.93
CA HIS A 107 10.14 -4.30 -14.94
C HIS A 107 9.63 -5.00 -13.68
N GLU A 108 9.82 -4.35 -12.53
CA GLU A 108 9.50 -4.93 -11.25
C GLU A 108 9.18 -3.82 -10.25
N LEU A 109 8.14 -4.03 -9.44
CA LEU A 109 7.85 -3.25 -8.26
C LEU A 109 7.47 -4.24 -7.16
N VAL A 110 8.33 -4.34 -6.15
CA VAL A 110 8.10 -5.19 -4.99
C VAL A 110 7.95 -4.31 -3.76
N CYS A 111 6.85 -4.52 -3.04
CA CYS A 111 6.55 -3.87 -1.77
C CYS A 111 6.40 -4.92 -0.67
N PRO A 112 6.69 -4.59 0.60
CA PRO A 112 6.32 -5.47 1.71
C PRO A 112 4.79 -5.55 1.83
N ALA A 113 4.23 -6.75 1.78
CA ALA A 113 2.94 -7.05 2.34
C ALA A 113 3.10 -7.54 3.78
N THR A 114 2.20 -7.13 4.66
CA THR A 114 2.07 -7.69 6.00
C THR A 114 1.01 -8.77 5.98
N ASP A 115 1.41 -10.00 6.27
CA ASP A 115 0.49 -11.11 6.43
C ASP A 115 0.20 -11.31 7.91
N MET A 116 -1.07 -11.49 8.24
CA MET A 116 -1.52 -11.80 9.60
C MET A 116 -2.40 -13.04 9.56
N LEU A 117 -1.99 -14.09 10.27
CA LEU A 117 -2.77 -15.31 10.47
C LEU A 117 -3.24 -15.35 11.93
N CYS A 118 -4.53 -15.59 12.13
CA CYS A 118 -5.14 -15.64 13.45
C CYS A 118 -5.83 -16.98 13.67
N PHE A 119 -5.44 -17.68 14.72
CA PHE A 119 -6.04 -18.93 15.16
C PHE A 119 -6.78 -18.68 16.47
N LYS A 120 -8.10 -18.90 16.47
CA LYS A 120 -8.90 -18.73 17.68
C LYS A 120 -8.75 -19.95 18.59
N GLY A 121 -8.50 -19.71 19.87
CA GLY A 121 -8.48 -20.76 20.89
C GLY A 121 -9.87 -21.33 21.14
N LEU A 122 -9.94 -22.61 21.51
CA LEU A 122 -11.19 -23.23 21.97
C LEU A 122 -11.35 -22.96 23.46
N LEU A 123 -12.52 -22.48 23.88
CA LEU A 123 -12.90 -22.56 25.29
C LEU A 123 -12.87 -24.04 25.66
N ALA A 124 -12.07 -24.41 26.67
CA ALA A 124 -12.24 -25.72 27.28
C ALA A 124 -13.69 -25.78 27.78
N SER A 125 -14.49 -26.66 27.18
CA SER A 125 -15.79 -27.03 27.71
C SER A 125 -15.56 -27.70 29.05
N GLY A 126 -15.61 -26.90 30.12
CA GLY A 126 -15.67 -27.35 31.51
C GLY A 126 -17.07 -27.83 31.86
#